data_AF-A0A259M1Z1-F1
#
_entry.id   AF-A0A259M1Z1-F1
#
_cell.length_a   1.000
_cell.length_b   1.000
_cell.length_c   1.000
_cell.angle_alpha   90.00
_cell.angle_beta   90.00
_cell.angle_gamma   90.00
#
_symmetry.space_group_name_H-M   'P 1'
#
loop_
_entity.id
_entity.type
_entity.pdbx_description
1 polymer ?
#
loop_
_entity_poly.entity_id
_entity_poly.type
_entity_poly.pdbx_seq_one_letter_code
_entity_poly.pdbx_strand_id
1 'polypeptide(L)' 'MYEAEGSDEHQDRLLENFIAVSEHPAGSDLIFYPENPEDSTPERIVEIVEQWRAQNGLPGFKSAE' A
#
# COMPACT_ATOMS: atom_id res chain seq x y z
N MET A 1 9.30 13.03 -4.62
CA MET A 1 7.93 13.55 -4.67
C MET A 1 7.22 12.60 -5.62
N TYR A 2 6.41 11.66 -5.11
CA TYR A 2 5.72 10.71 -5.96
C TYR A 2 4.84 11.52 -6.92
N GLU A 3 5.13 11.42 -8.22
CA GLU A 3 4.35 12.12 -9.23
C GLU A 3 2.96 11.48 -9.24
N ALA A 4 2.00 12.23 -8.69
CA ALA A 4 0.59 11.93 -8.79
C ALA A 4 0.20 12.05 -10.27
N GLU A 5 0.34 10.97 -11.03
CA GLU A 5 -0.05 10.91 -12.43
C GLU A 5 -1.55 10.62 -12.58
N GLY A 6 -2.21 11.24 -13.57
CA GLY A 6 -3.63 11.05 -13.83
C GLY A 6 -4.56 12.06 -13.13
N SER A 7 -5.87 11.91 -13.34
CA SER A 7 -6.91 12.71 -12.68
C SER A 7 -7.14 12.25 -11.23
N ASP A 8 -7.73 13.10 -10.40
CA ASP A 8 -8.12 12.75 -9.03
C ASP A 8 -8.94 11.44 -8.98
N GLU A 9 -9.91 11.26 -9.89
CA GLU A 9 -10.66 10.00 -10.04
C GLU A 9 -9.78 8.77 -10.32
N HIS A 10 -8.69 8.95 -11.07
CA HIS A 10 -7.76 7.85 -11.33
C HIS A 10 -7.00 7.48 -10.05
N GLN A 11 -6.57 8.48 -9.30
CA GLN A 11 -5.84 8.31 -8.05
C GLN A 11 -6.73 7.71 -6.95
N ASP A 12 -7.99 8.13 -6.86
CA ASP A 12 -8.99 7.52 -5.97
C ASP A 12 -9.15 6.03 -6.28
N ARG A 13 -9.28 5.66 -7.56
CA ARG A 13 -9.40 4.23 -7.94
C ARG A 13 -8.15 3.43 -7.60
N LEU A 14 -6.96 4.01 -7.76
CA LEU A 14 -5.71 3.37 -7.35
C LEU A 14 -5.67 3.19 -5.82
N LEU A 15 -6.13 4.18 -5.06
CA LEU A 15 -6.18 4.12 -3.61
C LEU A 15 -7.19 3.09 -3.10
N GLU A 16 -8.39 3.06 -3.68
CA GLU A 16 -9.40 2.03 -3.40
C GLU A 16 -8.86 0.64 -3.72
N ASN A 17 -8.16 0.48 -4.84
CA ASN A 17 -7.53 -0.80 -5.20
C ASN A 17 -6.46 -1.20 -4.17
N PHE A 18 -5.61 -0.26 -3.74
CA PHE A 18 -4.60 -0.51 -2.71
C PHE A 18 -5.24 -0.96 -1.39
N ILE A 19 -6.29 -0.29 -0.92
CA ILE A 19 -7.01 -0.66 0.31
C ILE A 19 -7.61 -2.07 0.17
N ALA A 20 -8.28 -2.34 -0.96
CA ALA A 20 -8.92 -3.62 -1.20
C ALA A 20 -7.94 -4.80 -1.31
N VAL A 21 -6.77 -4.59 -1.93
CA VAL A 21 -5.76 -5.64 -2.13
C VAL A 21 -4.87 -5.82 -0.90
N SER A 22 -4.50 -4.74 -0.21
CA SER A 22 -3.68 -4.83 1.00
C SER A 22 -4.43 -5.51 2.14
N GLU A 23 -5.75 -5.28 2.23
CA GLU A 23 -6.63 -5.68 3.36
C GLU A 23 -6.13 -5.13 4.71
N HIS A 24 -5.18 -4.19 4.68
CA HIS A 24 -4.53 -3.65 5.86
C HIS A 24 -5.45 -2.64 6.56
N PRO A 25 -5.62 -2.70 7.89
CA PRO A 25 -6.56 -1.84 8.62
C PRO A 25 -6.24 -0.34 8.50
N ALA A 26 -4.96 0.01 8.33
CA ALA A 26 -4.55 1.40 8.11
C ALA A 26 -4.89 1.93 6.71
N GLY A 27 -5.16 1.06 5.73
CA GLY A 27 -5.54 1.47 4.37
C GLY A 27 -4.62 2.56 3.79
N SER A 28 -5.24 3.65 3.32
CA SER A 28 -4.54 4.81 2.75
C SER A 28 -3.59 5.52 3.71
N ASP A 29 -3.71 5.35 5.03
CA ASP A 29 -2.82 5.99 6.00
C ASP A 29 -1.38 5.55 5.83
N LEU A 30 -1.13 4.34 5.31
CA LEU A 30 0.22 3.88 4.97
C LEU A 30 0.91 4.77 3.92
N ILE A 31 0.13 5.43 3.07
CA ILE A 31 0.63 6.28 1.97
C ILE A 31 0.71 7.75 2.42
N PHE A 32 -0.32 8.25 3.11
CA PHE A 32 -0.42 9.67 3.46
C PHE A 32 0.14 10.03 4.85
N TYR A 33 0.08 9.09 5.79
CA TYR A 33 0.43 9.30 7.20
C TYR A 33 1.27 8.13 7.74
N PRO A 34 2.41 7.81 7.12
CA PRO A 34 3.26 6.74 7.60
C PRO A 34 3.84 7.09 8.97
N GLU A 35 4.03 6.07 9.82
CA GLU A 35 4.57 6.25 11.17
C GLU A 35 5.96 6.90 11.16
N ASN A 36 6.78 6.53 10.18
CA ASN A 36 8.06 7.17 9.91
C ASN A 36 8.07 7.75 8.49
N PRO A 37 8.72 8.91 8.27
CA PRO A 37 8.85 9.47 6.92
C PRO A 37 9.62 8.55 5.97
N GLU A 38 10.47 7.66 6.49
CA GLU A 38 11.20 6.66 5.71
C GLU A 38 10.29 5.55 5.18
N ASP A 39 9.17 5.28 5.85
CA ASP A 39 8.18 4.28 5.43
C ASP A 39 7.22 4.81 4.35
N SER A 40 7.36 6.08 3.95
CA SER A 40 6.57 6.70 2.88
C SER A 40 6.93 6.25 1.47
N THR A 41 7.86 5.29 1.32
CA THR A 41 8.29 4.80 0.00
C THR A 41 7.48 3.59 -0.45
N PRO A 42 7.20 3.42 -1.76
CA PRO A 42 6.47 2.28 -2.30
C PRO A 42 7.06 0.95 -1.87
N GLU A 43 8.39 0.85 -1.86
CA GLU A 43 9.11 -0.35 -1.42
C GLU A 43 8.79 -0.68 0.05
N ARG A 44 8.86 0.32 0.93
CA ARG A 44 8.55 0.16 2.36
C ARG A 44 7.07 -0.16 2.59
N ILE A 45 6.17 0.50 1.86
CA ILE A 45 4.72 0.25 1.95
C ILE A 45 4.41 -1.18 1.55
N VAL A 46 5.01 -1.70 0.48
CA VAL A 46 4.85 -3.10 0.06
C VAL A 46 5.37 -4.05 1.13
N GLU A 47 6.56 -3.79 1.69
CA GLU A 47 7.11 -4.60 2.78
C GLU A 47 6.19 -4.62 4.01
N ILE A 48 5.64 -3.48 4.43
CA ILE A 48 4.73 -3.37 5.59
C ILE A 48 3.46 -4.20 5.35
N VAL A 49 2.85 -4.07 4.17
CA VAL A 49 1.65 -4.83 3.81
C VAL A 49 1.95 -6.33 3.76
N GLU A 50 3.07 -6.73 3.17
CA GLU A 50 3.47 -8.14 3.08
C GLU A 50 3.72 -8.75 4.47
N GLN A 51 4.45 -8.05 5.34
CA GLN A 51 4.71 -8.49 6.71
C GLN A 51 3.41 -8.62 7.51
N TRP A 52 2.50 -7.65 7.38
CA TRP A 52 1.21 -7.71 8.06
C TRP A 52 0.35 -8.87 7.54
N ARG A 53 0.28 -9.09 6.22
CA ARG A 53 -0.45 -10.22 5.63
C ARG A 53 0.10 -11.56 6.12
N ALA A 54 1.43 -11.70 6.17
CA ALA A 54 2.09 -12.90 6.69
C ALA A 54 1.77 -13.15 8.18
N GLN A 55 1.77 -12.09 9.01
CA GLN A 55 1.41 -12.19 10.43
C GLN A 55 -0.07 -12.58 10.65
N ASN A 56 -0.95 -12.20 9.73
CA ASN A 56 -2.39 -12.52 9.77
C ASN A 56 -2.73 -13.85 9.07
N GLY A 57 -1.73 -14.60 8.59
CA GLY A 57 -1.93 -15.87 7.89
C GLY A 57 -2.58 -15.72 6.50
N LEU A 58 -2.54 -14.52 5.92
CA LEU A 58 -3.01 -14.25 4.56
C LEU A 58 -1.92 -14.61 3.54
N PRO A 59 -2.29 -15.05 2.33
CA PRO A 59 -1.32 -15.24 1.26
C PRO A 59 -0.65 -13.91 0.91
N GLY A 60 0.68 -13.95 0.77
CA GLY A 60 1.48 -12.82 0.29
C GLY A 60 1.23 -12.52 -1.19
N PHE A 61 1.95 -11.52 -1.72
CA PHE A 61 1.87 -11.18 -3.13
C PHE A 61 2.35 -12.33 -4.02
N LYS A 62 1.83 -12.39 -5.25
CA LYS A 62 2.32 -13.37 -6.23
C LYS A 62 3.79 -13.10 -6.50
N SER A 63 4.62 -14.15 -6.40
CA SER A 63 5.98 -14.12 -6.91
C SER A 63 5.96 -13.79 -8.40
N ALA A 64 6.84 -12.89 -8.85
CA ALA A 64 7.02 -12.66 -10.27
C ALA A 64 7.57 -13.95 -10.91
N GLU A 65 6.79 -14.58 -11.79
CA GLU A 65 7.25 -15.60 -12.74
C GLU A 65 7.68 -14.95 -14.06
#